data_AF-A0A7R9WH47-F1
#
_entry.id   AF-A0A7R9WH47-F1
#
_cell.length_a   1.000
_cell.length_b   1.000
_cell.length_c   1.000
_cell.angle_alpha   90.00
_cell.angle_beta   90.00
_cell.angle_gamma   90.00
#
_symmetry.space_group_name_H-M   'P 1'
#
loop_
_entity.id
_entity.type
_entity.pdbx_description
1 polymer ?
#
loop_
_entity_poly.entity_id
_entity_poly.type
_entity_poly.pdbx_seq_one_letter_code
_entity_poly.pdbx_strand_id
1 'polypeptide(L)'
;MRSSMEGDSTKMTKDQLTTYVETVKARENVRAIMSQLKLYAPELYQAMVAERDEYMARGLDSLDKFGTTVAVMGIAHLDGVEGSLREKGWEPVSIPCPAK
;
A
#
# COMPACT_ATOMS: atom_id res chain seq x y z
N MET A 1 -19.00 -38.61 20.94
CA MET A 1 -17.58 -38.59 20.57
C MET A 1 -17.23 -37.18 20.11
N ARG A 2 -16.53 -36.43 20.97
CA ARG A 2 -15.99 -35.10 20.69
C ARG A 2 -14.55 -35.35 20.22
N SER A 3 -14.24 -35.12 18.95
CA SER A 3 -12.86 -35.11 18.47
C SER A 3 -12.51 -33.67 18.17
N SER A 4 -11.71 -33.10 19.06
CA SER A 4 -11.22 -31.73 19.03
C SER A 4 -10.39 -31.49 17.77
N MET A 5 -10.67 -30.40 17.07
CA MET A 5 -9.72 -29.75 16.18
C MET A 5 -8.67 -29.09 17.07
N GLU A 6 -7.61 -29.83 17.42
CA GLU A 6 -6.40 -29.23 17.96
C GLU A 6 -5.64 -28.59 16.80
N GLY A 7 -5.62 -27.26 16.80
CA GLY A 7 -4.83 -26.45 15.88
C GLY A 7 -3.36 -26.58 16.21
N ASP A 8 -2.60 -27.18 15.30
CA ASP A 8 -1.14 -27.14 15.31
C ASP A 8 -0.67 -25.81 14.70
N SER A 9 -0.57 -24.79 15.55
CA SER A 9 0.33 -23.67 15.30
C SER A 9 1.75 -24.09 15.64
N THR A 10 2.74 -23.64 14.86
CA THR A 10 4.22 -23.75 14.99
C THR A 10 4.84 -24.94 14.22
N LYS A 11 5.56 -24.78 13.10
CA LYS A 11 6.70 -23.89 12.82
C LYS A 11 6.84 -23.67 11.30
N MET A 12 6.49 -22.49 10.79
CA MET A 12 6.98 -22.09 9.46
C MET A 12 8.50 -21.93 9.52
N THR A 13 9.23 -22.48 8.55
CA THR A 13 10.67 -22.25 8.45
C THR A 13 10.94 -20.77 8.12
N LYS A 14 12.14 -20.27 8.45
CA LYS A 14 12.54 -18.89 8.14
C LYS A 14 12.34 -18.56 6.66
N ASP A 15 12.64 -19.51 5.77
CA ASP A 15 12.52 -19.33 4.32
C ASP A 15 11.05 -19.29 3.88
N GLN A 16 10.19 -20.13 4.47
CA GLN A 16 8.75 -20.09 4.24
C GLN A 16 8.13 -18.79 4.75
N LEU A 17 8.54 -18.31 5.92
CA LEU A 17 8.07 -17.04 6.48
C LEU A 17 8.54 -15.86 5.63
N THR A 18 9.79 -15.87 5.19
CA THR A 18 10.34 -14.83 4.31
C THR A 18 9.58 -14.79 2.98
N THR A 19 9.39 -15.95 2.34
CA THR A 19 8.64 -16.04 1.09
C THR A 19 7.20 -15.56 1.24
N TYR A 20 6.55 -15.91 2.36
CA TYR A 20 5.20 -15.46 2.65
C TYR A 20 5.14 -13.94 2.86
N VAL A 21 6.06 -13.37 3.63
CA VAL A 21 6.17 -11.91 3.84
C VAL A 21 6.42 -11.18 2.52
N GLU A 22 7.31 -11.68 1.67
CA GLU A 22 7.56 -11.11 0.34
C GLU A 22 6.31 -11.22 -0.56
N THR A 23 5.55 -12.31 -0.45
CA THR A 23 4.28 -12.45 -1.16
C THR A 23 3.27 -11.41 -0.67
N VAL A 24 3.15 -11.20 0.65
CA VAL A 24 2.24 -10.19 1.22
C VAL A 24 2.65 -8.75 0.83
N LYS A 25 3.94 -8.49 0.58
CA LYS A 25 4.44 -7.20 0.08
C LYS A 25 4.08 -6.92 -1.38
N ALA A 26 3.55 -7.89 -2.13
CA ALA A 26 3.07 -7.66 -3.49
C ALA A 26 1.98 -6.58 -3.50
N ARG A 27 2.01 -5.68 -4.49
CA ARG A 27 1.12 -4.52 -4.59
C ARG A 27 -0.36 -4.95 -4.61
N GLU A 28 -0.67 -6.08 -5.25
CA GLU A 28 -2.02 -6.65 -5.29
C GLU A 28 -2.51 -7.10 -3.91
N ASN A 29 -1.63 -7.69 -3.10
CA ASN A 29 -1.98 -8.22 -1.79
C ASN A 29 -2.17 -7.09 -0.76
N VAL A 30 -1.29 -6.09 -0.78
CA VAL A 30 -1.46 -4.88 0.05
C VAL A 30 -2.78 -4.17 -0.30
N ARG A 31 -3.10 -4.03 -1.59
CA ARG A 31 -4.38 -3.47 -2.04
C ARG A 31 -5.58 -4.23 -1.48
N ALA A 32 -5.55 -5.56 -1.53
CA ALA A 32 -6.64 -6.39 -1.02
C ALA A 32 -6.87 -6.16 0.49
N ILE A 33 -5.79 -6.11 1.27
CA ILE A 33 -5.85 -5.85 2.71
C ILE A 33 -6.42 -4.45 3.00
N MET A 34 -5.91 -3.42 2.32
CA MET A 34 -6.41 -2.05 2.48
C MET A 34 -7.88 -1.92 2.09
N SER A 35 -8.30 -2.62 1.03
CA SER A 35 -9.70 -2.63 0.57
C SER A 35 -10.64 -3.26 1.61
N GLN A 36 -10.22 -4.36 2.23
CA GLN A 36 -10.98 -4.98 3.31
C GLN A 36 -11.06 -4.07 4.54
N LEU A 37 -9.94 -3.42 4.91
CA LEU A 37 -9.94 -2.48 6.03
C LEU A 37 -10.90 -1.31 5.78
N LYS A 38 -10.91 -0.75 4.57
CA LYS A 38 -11.84 0.30 4.16
C LYS A 38 -13.31 -0.15 4.22
N LEU A 39 -13.59 -1.41 3.89
CA LEU A 39 -14.96 -1.95 3.90
C LEU A 39 -15.47 -2.22 5.32
N TYR A 40 -14.66 -2.84 6.17
CA TYR A 40 -15.09 -3.33 7.49
C TYR A 40 -14.85 -2.34 8.64
N ALA A 41 -13.91 -1.41 8.49
CA ALA A 41 -13.57 -0.40 9.51
C ALA A 41 -13.21 0.94 8.84
N PRO A 42 -14.17 1.62 8.19
CA PRO A 42 -13.91 2.80 7.38
C PRO A 42 -13.33 3.97 8.18
N GLU A 43 -13.75 4.18 9.42
CA GLU A 43 -13.21 5.24 10.29
C GLU A 43 -11.74 4.98 10.65
N LEU A 44 -11.38 3.70 10.85
CA LEU A 44 -10.00 3.32 11.11
C LEU A 44 -9.14 3.48 9.86
N TYR A 45 -9.65 3.06 8.70
CA TYR A 45 -8.98 3.30 7.41
C TYR A 45 -8.76 4.80 7.17
N GLN A 46 -9.78 5.61 7.45
CA GLN A 46 -9.70 7.07 7.29
C GLN A 46 -8.54 7.65 8.11
N ALA A 47 -8.51 7.36 9.41
CA ALA A 47 -7.49 7.89 10.32
C ALA A 47 -6.08 7.34 10.05
N MET A 48 -5.97 6.06 9.67
CA MET A 48 -4.66 5.41 9.51
C MET A 48 -4.03 5.58 8.11
N VAL A 49 -4.86 5.78 7.08
CA VAL A 49 -4.42 5.73 5.68
C VAL A 49 -4.88 6.97 4.93
N ALA A 50 -6.18 7.20 4.80
CA ALA A 50 -6.70 8.22 3.89
C ALA A 50 -6.24 9.64 4.23
N GLU A 51 -6.29 10.03 5.52
CA GLU A 51 -5.82 11.34 5.96
C GLU A 51 -4.32 11.54 5.68
N ARG A 52 -3.53 10.47 5.78
CA ARG A 52 -2.10 10.50 5.49
C ARG A 52 -1.84 10.60 3.99
N ASP A 53 -2.61 9.90 3.17
CA ASP A 53 -2.53 9.99 1.70
C ASP A 53 -2.80 11.43 1.25
N GLU A 54 -3.85 12.05 1.79
CA GLU A 54 -4.20 13.45 1.53
C GLU A 54 -3.07 14.41 1.93
N TYR A 55 -2.49 14.21 3.12
CA TYR A 55 -1.36 15.00 3.59
C TYR A 55 -0.15 14.86 2.67
N MET A 56 0.21 13.63 2.27
CA MET A 56 1.33 13.37 1.37
C MET A 56 1.09 13.96 -0.02
N ALA A 57 -0.12 13.81 -0.58
CA ALA A 57 -0.47 14.37 -1.89
C ALA A 57 -0.42 15.91 -1.88
N ARG A 58 -0.93 16.56 -0.81
CA ARG A 58 -0.77 18.02 -0.63
C ARG A 58 0.69 18.44 -0.55
N GLY A 59 1.52 17.66 0.15
CA GLY A 59 2.96 17.89 0.22
C GLY A 59 3.61 17.85 -1.15
N LEU A 60 3.35 16.80 -1.93
CA LEU A 60 3.92 16.64 -3.28
C LEU A 60 3.48 17.74 -4.25
N ASP A 61 2.20 18.10 -4.20
CA ASP A 61 1.64 19.17 -5.03
C ASP A 61 2.29 20.54 -4.75
N SER A 62 2.74 20.78 -3.52
CA SER A 62 3.43 22.02 -3.13
C SER A 62 4.91 22.11 -3.56
N LEU A 63 5.43 21.06 -4.21
CA LEU A 63 6.81 20.96 -4.66
C LEU A 63 6.97 21.25 -6.17
N ASP A 64 5.94 21.82 -6.81
CA ASP A 64 5.89 22.20 -8.23
C ASP A 64 7.05 23.10 -8.69
N LYS A 65 7.63 23.90 -7.79
CA LYS A 65 8.81 24.74 -8.03
C LYS A 65 10.10 23.96 -8.32
N PHE A 66 10.16 22.67 -8.01
CA PHE A 66 11.32 21.83 -8.27
C PHE A 66 11.17 21.11 -9.61
N GLY A 67 12.22 21.12 -10.44
CA GLY A 67 12.19 20.44 -11.73
C GLY A 67 12.02 18.91 -11.64
N THR A 68 12.45 18.31 -10.52
CA THR A 68 12.33 16.87 -10.26
C THR A 68 12.13 16.63 -8.76
N THR A 69 11.10 15.85 -8.42
CA THR A 69 10.82 15.41 -7.04
C THR A 69 10.76 13.89 -7.01
N VAL A 70 11.44 13.27 -6.03
CA VAL A 70 11.39 11.82 -5.79
C VAL A 70 10.78 11.58 -4.42
N ALA A 71 9.71 10.80 -4.38
CA ALA A 71 9.01 10.43 -3.14
C ALA A 71 9.23 8.95 -2.83
N VAL A 72 9.60 8.65 -1.58
CA VAL A 72 9.67 7.28 -1.08
C VAL A 72 8.49 7.06 -0.15
N MET A 73 7.63 6.11 -0.49
CA MET A 73 6.42 5.82 0.28
C MET A 73 6.10 4.34 0.35
N GLY A 74 5.36 3.96 1.39
CA GLY A 74 4.87 2.61 1.56
C GLY A 74 3.81 2.28 0.50
N ILE A 75 3.82 1.03 0.02
CA ILE A 75 2.93 0.55 -1.05
C ILE A 75 1.45 0.79 -0.73
N ALA A 76 1.06 0.75 0.55
CA ALA A 76 -0.31 1.00 0.99
C ALA A 76 -0.86 2.39 0.63
N HIS A 77 0.03 3.35 0.38
CA HIS A 77 -0.32 4.75 0.12
C HIS A 77 -0.34 5.11 -1.37
N LEU A 78 0.26 4.27 -2.23
CA LEU A 78 0.47 4.61 -3.65
C LEU A 78 -0.83 4.96 -4.34
N ASP A 79 -1.85 4.11 -4.23
CA ASP A 79 -3.10 4.29 -4.97
C ASP A 79 -3.91 5.51 -4.45
N GLY A 80 -3.87 5.78 -3.14
CA GLY A 80 -4.57 6.93 -2.54
C GLY A 80 -3.89 8.27 -2.87
N VAL A 81 -2.55 8.29 -2.87
CA VAL A 81 -1.77 9.47 -3.29
C VAL A 81 -1.91 9.70 -4.78
N GLU A 82 -1.79 8.66 -5.62
CA GLU A 82 -2.01 8.75 -7.07
C GLU A 82 -3.42 9.32 -7.37
N GLY A 83 -4.46 8.80 -6.70
CA GLY A 83 -5.83 9.31 -6.85
C GLY A 83 -5.95 10.79 -6.49
N SER A 84 -5.42 11.18 -5.34
CA SER A 84 -5.45 12.58 -4.85
C SER A 84 -4.70 13.54 -5.77
N LEU A 85 -3.57 13.11 -6.35
CA LEU A 85 -2.81 13.92 -7.31
C LEU A 85 -3.54 14.05 -8.65
N ARG A 86 -4.23 13.00 -9.11
CA ARG A 86 -5.04 13.07 -10.34
C ARG A 86 -6.19 14.06 -10.21
N GLU A 87 -6.82 14.14 -9.04
CA GLU A 87 -7.84 15.17 -8.75
C GLU A 87 -7.29 16.60 -8.83
N LYS A 88 -5.98 16.76 -8.66
CA LYS A 88 -5.25 18.04 -8.80
C LYS A 88 -4.70 18.28 -10.20
N GLY A 89 -4.98 17.39 -11.16
CA GLY A 89 -4.55 17.52 -12.55
C GLY A 89 -3.18 16.89 -12.86
N TRP A 90 -2.62 16.10 -11.96
CA TRP A 90 -1.41 15.32 -12.25
C TRP A 90 -1.76 14.11 -13.13
N GLU A 91 -0.93 13.85 -14.14
CA GLU A 91 -1.09 12.70 -15.02
C GLU A 91 0.07 11.72 -14.86
N PRO A 92 -0.19 10.40 -14.79
CA PRO A 92 0.85 9.40 -14.70
C PRO A 92 1.64 9.36 -16.01
N VAL A 93 2.96 9.52 -15.91
CA VAL A 93 3.88 9.38 -17.05
C VAL A 93 4.49 7.98 -17.02
N SER A 94 4.18 7.18 -18.03
CA SER A 94 4.87 5.90 -18.23
C SER A 94 6.19 6.15 -18.95
N ILE A 95 7.28 6.11 -18.19
CA ILE A 95 8.64 6.14 -18.75
C ILE A 95 9.11 4.69 -18.84
N PRO A 96 9.28 4.11 -20.03
CA PRO A 96 9.86 2.78 -20.15
C PRO A 96 11.30 2.82 -19.62
N CYS A 97 11.58 2.03 -18.58
CA CYS A 97 12.95 1.79 -18.18
C CYS A 97 13.65 1.02 -19.32
N PRO A 98 14.82 1.49 -19.82
CA PRO A 98 15.60 0.70 -20.76
C PRO A 98 15.95 -0.64 -20.10
N ALA A 99 15.71 -1.73 -20.82
CA ALA A 99 16.12 -3.06 -20.38
C ALA A 99 17.64 -3.04 -20.14
N LYS A 100 18.07 -3.49 -18.96
CA LYS A 100 19.48 -3.69 -18.64
C LYS A 100 20.04 -4.89 -19.39
#